data_AF-A0A942U167-F1
#
_entry.id   AF-A0A942U167-F1
#
_cell.length_a   1.000
_cell.length_b   1.000
_cell.length_c   1.000
_cell.angle_alpha   90.00
_cell.angle_beta   90.00
_cell.angle_gamma   90.00
#
_symmetry.space_group_name_H-M   'P 1'
#
loop_
_entity.id
_entity.type
_entity.pdbx_description
1 polymer ?
#
loop_
_entity_poly.entity_id
_entity_poly.type
_entity_poly.pdbx_seq_one_letter_code
_entity_poly.pdbx_strand_id
1 'polypeptide(L)'
;MRILGAITAFFVTDFFFHLIDALAMGLKAETQAQRIGAVFLGLLVLLILMAVFYRFFSRSFFNGFTVAAGLFLSFDIVVFHWIFQLHRITNGPEANWLEPLFVVFGSFFVWFGIKKERSAGVSNHNGMPFT
;
A
#
# COMPACT_ATOMS: atom_id res chain seq x y z
N MET A 1 -29.93 17.97 -11.26
CA MET A 1 -29.27 16.68 -10.98
C MET A 1 -28.02 16.48 -11.86
N ARG A 2 -28.14 16.50 -13.20
CA ARG A 2 -26.98 16.32 -14.11
C ARG A 2 -25.92 17.42 -13.99
N ILE A 3 -26.34 18.68 -13.93
CA ILE A 3 -25.43 19.83 -13.79
C ILE A 3 -24.73 19.81 -12.44
N LEU A 4 -25.44 19.46 -11.36
CA LEU A 4 -24.86 19.32 -10.03
C LEU A 4 -23.80 18.22 -10.01
N GLY A 5 -24.08 17.08 -10.64
CA GLY A 5 -23.12 15.98 -10.79
C GLY A 5 -21.88 16.37 -11.60
N ALA A 6 -22.03 17.18 -12.67
CA ALA A 6 -20.90 17.68 -13.44
C ALA A 6 -20.04 18.66 -12.65
N ILE A 7 -20.66 19.54 -11.85
CA ILE A 7 -19.96 20.48 -10.98
C ILE A 7 -19.21 19.71 -9.87
N THR A 8 -19.87 18.75 -9.22
CA THR A 8 -19.24 17.90 -8.21
C THR A 8 -18.09 17.09 -8.79
N ALA A 9 -18.27 16.49 -9.98
CA ALA A 9 -17.20 15.75 -10.66
C ALA A 9 -16.03 16.66 -11.03
N PHE A 10 -16.29 17.88 -11.52
CA PHE A 10 -15.25 18.86 -11.80
C PHE A 10 -14.42 19.19 -10.56
N PHE A 11 -15.06 19.53 -9.43
CA PHE A 11 -14.35 19.84 -8.19
C PHE A 11 -13.65 18.64 -7.57
N VAL A 12 -14.25 17.45 -7.63
CA VAL A 12 -13.65 16.22 -7.11
C VAL A 12 -12.43 15.84 -7.95
N THR A 13 -12.56 15.88 -9.27
CA THR A 13 -11.46 15.60 -10.20
C THR A 13 -10.37 16.66 -10.09
N ASP A 14 -10.70 17.95 -10.02
CA ASP A 14 -9.76 19.05 -9.79
C ASP A 14 -9.02 18.91 -8.45
N PHE A 15 -9.74 18.56 -7.37
CA PHE A 15 -9.15 18.24 -6.08
C PHE A 15 -8.22 17.03 -6.15
N PHE A 16 -8.59 15.97 -6.86
CA PHE A 16 -7.73 14.82 -7.10
C PHE A 16 -6.52 15.15 -7.98
N PHE A 17 -6.64 16.03 -8.98
CA PHE A 17 -5.52 16.48 -9.80
C PHE A 17 -4.56 17.40 -9.05
N HIS A 18 -5.04 18.21 -8.11
CA HIS A 18 -4.16 18.94 -7.18
C HIS A 18 -3.55 18.05 -6.08
N LEU A 19 -4.08 16.84 -5.89
CA LEU A 19 -3.44 15.76 -5.11
C LEU A 19 -2.45 14.92 -5.93
N ILE A 20 -2.40 15.09 -7.27
CA ILE A 20 -1.44 14.40 -8.17
C ILE A 20 -0.06 15.05 -8.16
N ASP A 21 0.07 16.27 -7.65
CA ASP A 21 1.35 16.70 -7.12
C ASP A 21 1.57 15.97 -5.79
N ALA A 22 2.48 14.99 -5.77
CA ALA A 22 3.01 14.43 -4.54
C ALA A 22 3.84 15.51 -3.80
N LEU A 23 3.15 16.48 -3.21
CA LEU A 23 3.71 17.56 -2.42
C LEU A 23 3.96 17.03 -1.00
N ALA A 24 5.19 16.62 -0.75
CA ALA A 24 5.77 16.85 0.58
C ALA A 24 6.01 18.36 0.73
N MET A 25 4.96 19.16 0.94
CA MET A 25 5.07 20.58 1.28
C MET A 25 5.97 21.40 0.32
N GLY A 26 5.85 21.20 -1.01
CA GLY A 26 6.64 21.96 -2.00
C GLY A 26 8.15 21.64 -2.04
N LEU A 27 8.64 20.66 -1.27
CA LEU A 27 10.04 20.27 -1.25
C LEU A 27 10.23 19.00 -2.08
N LYS A 28 10.64 19.16 -3.33
CA LYS A 28 11.20 18.05 -4.10
C LYS A 28 12.36 17.48 -3.28
N ALA A 29 12.37 16.17 -3.05
CA ALA A 29 13.46 15.52 -2.33
C ALA A 29 14.71 15.45 -3.23
N GLU A 30 15.48 16.55 -3.25
CA GLU A 30 16.65 16.72 -4.11
C GLU A 30 17.83 15.90 -3.62
N THR A 31 17.96 15.77 -2.30
CA THR A 31 19.03 14.97 -1.68
C THR A 31 18.62 13.53 -1.44
N GLN A 32 19.58 12.62 -1.48
CA GLN A 32 19.36 11.21 -1.15
C GLN A 32 18.79 11.03 0.27
N ALA A 33 19.27 11.82 1.23
CA ALA A 33 18.78 11.79 2.61
C ALA A 33 17.29 12.17 2.70
N GLN A 34 16.83 13.18 1.96
CA GLN A 34 15.41 13.55 1.90
C GLN A 34 14.56 12.45 1.28
N ARG A 35 15.04 11.78 0.22
CA ARG A 35 14.31 10.68 -0.44
C ARG A 35 14.16 9.48 0.49
N ILE A 36 15.26 9.07 1.14
CA ILE A 36 15.24 8.00 2.14
C ILE A 36 14.33 8.39 3.32
N GLY A 37 14.41 9.64 3.78
CA GLY A 37 13.55 10.16 4.84
C GLY A 37 12.06 10.09 4.49
N ALA A 38 11.69 10.47 3.27
CA ALA A 38 10.31 10.38 2.79
C ALA A 38 9.82 8.92 2.73
N VAL A 39 10.65 8.01 2.22
CA VAL A 39 10.35 6.57 2.20
C VAL A 39 10.17 6.04 3.62
N PHE A 40 11.07 6.39 4.54
CA PHE A 40 10.98 5.96 5.94
C PHE A 40 9.72 6.49 6.63
N LEU A 41 9.35 7.74 6.37
CA LEU A 41 8.10 8.32 6.89
C LEU A 41 6.87 7.57 6.35
N GLY A 42 6.86 7.24 5.05
CA GLY A 42 5.79 6.43 4.45
C GLY A 42 5.67 5.05 5.10
N LEU A 43 6.80 4.38 5.34
CA LEU A 43 6.82 3.10 6.07
C LEU A 43 6.31 3.24 7.51
N LEU A 44 6.71 4.29 8.22
CA LEU A 44 6.25 4.55 9.58
C LEU A 44 4.73 4.74 9.64
N VAL A 45 4.17 5.52 8.71
CA VAL A 45 2.72 5.72 8.59
C VAL A 45 2.01 4.40 8.30
N LEU A 46 2.54 3.59 7.37
CA LEU A 46 1.99 2.26 7.07
C LEU A 46 1.97 1.37 8.33
N LEU A 47 3.07 1.33 9.09
CA LEU A 47 3.14 0.55 10.33
C LEU A 47 2.15 1.02 11.40
N ILE A 48 1.97 2.35 11.54
CA ILE A 48 0.95 2.92 12.44
C ILE A 48 -0.44 2.48 11.99
N LEU A 49 -0.77 2.58 10.70
CA LEU A 49 -2.06 2.13 10.16
C LEU A 49 -2.27 0.64 10.37
N MET A 50 -1.25 -0.19 10.14
CA MET A 50 -1.31 -1.63 10.43
C MET A 50 -1.62 -1.88 11.91
N ALA A 51 -0.97 -1.18 12.84
CA ALA A 51 -1.22 -1.32 14.27
C ALA A 51 -2.65 -0.88 14.65
N VAL A 52 -3.14 0.21 14.08
CA VAL A 52 -4.52 0.69 14.27
C VAL A 52 -5.51 -0.36 13.74
N PHE A 53 -5.33 -0.84 12.51
CA PHE A 53 -6.24 -1.81 11.91
C PHE A 53 -6.24 -3.16 12.62
N TYR A 54 -5.07 -3.59 13.11
CA TYR A 54 -4.96 -4.75 13.95
C TYR A 54 -5.78 -4.63 15.25
N ARG A 55 -5.84 -3.42 15.84
CA ARG A 55 -6.47 -3.17 17.14
C ARG A 55 -7.98 -2.94 17.04
N PHE A 56 -8.46 -2.33 15.97
CA PHE A 56 -9.84 -1.84 15.86
C PHE A 56 -10.70 -2.62 14.85
N PHE A 57 -10.11 -3.38 13.93
CA PHE A 57 -10.85 -4.10 12.89
C PHE A 57 -10.78 -5.61 13.07
N SER A 58 -11.62 -6.33 12.30
CA SER A 58 -11.64 -7.79 12.33
C SER A 58 -10.32 -8.39 11.83
N ARG A 59 -10.02 -9.61 12.26
CA ARG A 59 -8.83 -10.34 11.81
C ARG A 59 -8.81 -10.54 10.30
N SER A 60 -9.97 -10.84 9.71
CA SER A 60 -10.12 -11.01 8.27
C SER A 60 -9.82 -9.71 7.52
N PHE A 61 -10.35 -8.57 8.00
CA PHE A 61 -10.01 -7.26 7.44
C PHE A 61 -8.51 -6.97 7.51
N PHE A 62 -7.89 -7.19 8.67
CA PHE A 62 -6.46 -6.96 8.86
C PHE A 62 -5.60 -7.85 7.94
N ASN A 63 -5.96 -9.14 7.80
CA ASN A 63 -5.26 -10.05 6.90
C ASN A 63 -5.39 -9.59 5.45
N GLY A 64 -6.60 -9.21 5.02
CA GLY A 64 -6.85 -8.65 3.68
C GLY A 64 -6.06 -7.37 3.42
N PHE A 65 -6.03 -6.45 4.39
CA PHE A 65 -5.22 -5.23 4.33
C PHE A 65 -3.72 -5.55 4.22
N THR A 66 -3.23 -6.54 4.98
CA THR A 66 -1.84 -6.97 4.92
C THR A 66 -1.47 -7.54 3.55
N VAL A 67 -2.36 -8.34 2.95
CA VAL A 67 -2.17 -8.84 1.58
C VAL A 67 -2.14 -7.70 0.57
N ALA A 68 -3.07 -6.75 0.67
CA ALA A 68 -3.13 -5.59 -0.23
C ALA A 68 -1.85 -4.74 -0.14
N ALA A 69 -1.42 -4.38 1.07
CA ALA A 69 -0.16 -3.67 1.30
C ALA A 69 1.05 -4.45 0.75
N GLY A 70 1.05 -5.78 0.92
CA GLY A 70 2.07 -6.65 0.38
C GLY A 70 2.13 -6.63 -1.16
N LEU A 71 0.98 -6.64 -1.84
CA LEU A 71 0.90 -6.54 -3.31
C LEU A 71 1.39 -5.18 -3.80
N PHE A 72 1.03 -4.10 -3.12
CA PHE A 72 1.56 -2.76 -3.42
C PHE A 72 3.08 -2.67 -3.23
N LEU A 73 3.65 -3.36 -2.24
CA LEU A 73 5.11 -3.36 -2.04
C LEU A 73 5.86 -4.35 -2.94
N SER A 74 5.17 -5.23 -3.68
CA SER A 74 5.81 -6.29 -4.46
C SER A 74 5.40 -6.29 -5.93
N PHE A 75 4.16 -6.69 -6.22
CA PHE A 75 3.64 -6.76 -7.58
C PHE A 75 3.75 -5.43 -8.31
N ASP A 76 3.37 -4.34 -7.64
CA ASP A 76 3.42 -3.00 -8.21
C ASP A 76 4.86 -2.60 -8.62
N ILE A 77 5.83 -2.87 -7.75
CA ILE A 77 7.25 -2.65 -8.05
C ILE A 77 7.72 -3.52 -9.21
N VAL A 78 7.51 -4.83 -9.15
CA VAL A 78 8.01 -5.74 -10.20
C VAL A 78 7.39 -5.39 -11.55
N VAL A 79 6.07 -5.18 -11.59
CA VAL A 79 5.35 -4.99 -12.84
C VAL A 79 5.47 -3.55 -13.33
N PHE A 80 5.10 -2.57 -12.52
CA PHE A 80 5.03 -1.19 -12.97
C PHE A 80 6.37 -0.46 -12.86
N HIS A 81 7.24 -0.79 -11.90
CA HIS A 81 8.54 -0.10 -11.77
C HIS A 81 9.65 -0.76 -12.58
N TRP A 82 9.70 -2.10 -12.63
CA TRP A 82 10.80 -2.80 -13.27
C TRP A 82 10.49 -3.19 -14.72
N ILE A 83 9.33 -3.81 -14.96
CA ILE A 83 8.95 -4.26 -16.31
C ILE A 83 8.49 -3.07 -17.16
N PHE A 84 7.49 -2.33 -16.71
CA PHE A 84 6.91 -1.24 -17.49
C PHE A 84 7.57 0.13 -17.27
N GLN A 85 8.44 0.26 -16.26
CA GLN A 85 9.18 1.49 -15.94
C GLN A 85 8.30 2.76 -15.84
N LEU A 86 7.05 2.61 -15.37
CA LEU A 86 6.07 3.69 -15.34
C LEU A 86 6.41 4.74 -14.27
N HIS A 87 6.92 4.31 -13.12
CA HIS A 87 7.44 5.19 -12.09
C HIS A 87 8.44 4.46 -11.19
N ARG A 88 9.28 5.21 -10.47
CA ARG A 88 10.21 4.68 -9.46
C ARG A 88 9.77 5.14 -8.08
N ILE A 89 10.06 4.37 -7.03
CA ILE A 89 9.78 4.81 -5.65
C ILE A 89 10.66 6.00 -5.30
N THR A 90 11.90 6.00 -5.77
CA THR A 90 12.85 7.11 -5.62
C THR A 90 13.62 7.30 -6.92
N ASN A 91 14.01 8.53 -7.21
CA ASN A 91 14.74 8.87 -8.45
C ASN A 91 16.28 8.73 -8.30
N GLY A 92 16.77 8.20 -7.19
CA GLY A 92 18.20 8.08 -6.90
C GLY A 92 18.73 6.63 -6.94
N PRO A 93 20.05 6.46 -6.78
CA PRO A 93 20.68 5.14 -6.77
C PRO A 93 20.17 4.23 -5.64
N GLU A 94 19.57 4.81 -4.60
CA GLU A 94 18.95 4.07 -3.50
C GLU A 94 17.78 3.16 -3.94
N ALA A 95 17.12 3.48 -5.05
CA ALA A 95 16.07 2.63 -5.61
C ALA A 95 16.57 1.20 -5.90
N ASN A 96 17.84 1.05 -6.31
CA ASN A 96 18.42 -0.22 -6.70
C ASN A 96 18.48 -1.25 -5.57
N TRP A 97 18.47 -0.81 -4.31
CA TRP A 97 18.45 -1.69 -3.15
C TRP A 97 17.14 -1.60 -2.34
N LEU A 98 16.48 -0.44 -2.33
CA LEU A 98 15.18 -0.27 -1.67
C LEU A 98 14.07 -1.07 -2.35
N GLU A 99 13.99 -1.01 -3.69
CA GLU A 99 12.91 -1.68 -4.43
C GLU A 99 12.97 -3.20 -4.26
N PRO A 100 14.13 -3.89 -4.40
CA PRO A 100 14.20 -5.33 -4.14
C PRO A 100 13.84 -5.69 -2.69
N LEU A 101 14.25 -4.86 -1.72
CA LEU A 101 13.91 -5.07 -0.32
C LEU A 101 12.39 -5.02 -0.10
N PHE A 102 11.72 -4.03 -0.69
CA PHE A 102 10.26 -3.94 -0.65
C PHE A 102 9.57 -5.11 -1.32
N VAL A 103 10.09 -5.59 -2.45
CA VAL A 103 9.53 -6.78 -3.11
C VAL A 103 9.57 -8.00 -2.20
N VAL A 104 10.68 -8.21 -1.48
CA VAL A 104 10.82 -9.33 -0.53
C VAL A 104 9.84 -9.19 0.63
N PHE A 105 9.77 -8.02 1.28
CA PHE A 105 8.84 -7.79 2.39
C PHE A 105 7.37 -7.84 1.94
N GLY A 106 7.06 -7.28 0.78
CA GLY A 106 5.72 -7.31 0.19
C GLY A 106 5.27 -8.75 -0.08
N SER A 107 6.15 -9.56 -0.66
CA SER A 107 5.90 -11.00 -0.87
C SER A 107 5.66 -11.74 0.45
N PHE A 108 6.43 -11.41 1.49
CA PHE A 108 6.22 -11.96 2.82
C PHE A 108 4.86 -11.55 3.42
N PHE A 109 4.43 -10.30 3.26
CA PHE A 109 3.12 -9.82 3.72
C PHE A 109 1.97 -10.52 3.01
N VAL A 110 2.06 -10.69 1.68
CA VAL A 110 1.07 -11.46 0.90
C VAL A 110 0.98 -12.89 1.44
N TRP A 111 2.11 -13.58 1.55
CA TRP A 111 2.15 -14.94 2.07
C TRP A 111 1.57 -15.03 3.48
N PHE A 112 1.98 -14.13 4.37
CA PHE A 112 1.55 -14.10 5.77
C PHE A 112 0.03 -13.89 5.89
N GLY A 113 -0.52 -12.89 5.20
CA GLY A 113 -1.95 -12.58 5.24
C GLY A 113 -2.81 -13.74 4.70
N ILE A 114 -2.43 -14.34 3.57
CA ILE A 114 -3.12 -15.51 3.00
C ILE A 114 -3.04 -16.70 3.95
N LYS A 115 -1.86 -16.98 4.52
CA LYS A 115 -1.66 -18.10 5.44
C LYS A 115 -2.54 -17.96 6.68
N LYS A 116 -2.60 -16.76 7.27
CA LYS A 116 -3.44 -16.47 8.44
C LYS A 116 -4.92 -16.60 8.14
N GLU A 117 -5.37 -16.12 6.98
CA GLU A 117 -6.78 -16.24 6.59
C GLU A 117 -7.18 -17.70 6.36
N ARG A 118 -6.34 -18.48 5.68
CA ARG A 118 -6.59 -19.92 5.47
C ARG A 118 -6.68 -20.69 6.78
N SER A 119 -5.78 -20.43 7.73
CA SER A 119 -5.85 -21.06 9.05
C SER A 119 -7.14 -20.71 9.81
N ALA A 120 -7.61 -19.47 9.71
CA ALA A 120 -8.86 -19.04 10.33
C ALA A 120 -10.11 -19.65 9.65
N GLY A 121 -10.08 -19.79 8.33
CA GLY A 121 -11.16 -20.46 7.56
C GLY A 121 -11.29 -21.95 7.90
N VAL A 122 -10.17 -22.66 8.04
CA VAL A 122 -10.15 -24.08 8.45
C VAL A 122 -10.73 -24.26 9.86
N SER A 123 -10.44 -23.37 10.81
CA SER A 123 -11.03 -23.44 12.16
C SER A 123 -12.55 -23.25 12.17
N ASN A 124 -13.11 -22.41 11.29
CA ASN A 124 -14.56 -22.23 11.20
C ASN A 124 -15.27 -23.42 10.54
N HIS A 125 -14.63 -24.13 9.61
CA HIS A 125 -15.25 -25.26 8.93
C HIS A 125 -15.30 -26.53 9.78
N ASN A 126 -14.36 -26.69 10.72
CA ASN A 126 -14.30 -27.83 11.66
C ASN A 126 -15.21 -27.66 12.90
N GLY A 127 -15.94 -26.53 13.00
CA GLY A 127 -16.78 -26.19 14.16
C GLY A 127 -18.28 -26.46 14.01
N MET A 128 -18.74 -26.96 12.86
CA MET A 128 -20.15 -27.33 12.68
C MET A 128 -20.31 -28.85 12.77
N PRO A 129 -20.92 -29.41 13.83
CA PRO A 129 -21.46 -30.76 13.75
C PRO A 129 -22.55 -30.75 12.66
N PHE A 130 -22.47 -31.71 11.74
CA PHE A 130 -23.60 -32.04 10.87
C PHE A 130 -24.74 -32.53 11.74
N THR A 131 -25.73 -31.66 12.00
CA THR A 131 -27.05 -32.03 12.50
C THR A 131 -28.09 -31.26 11.74
#